data_AF-A0A1X2IJ85-F1
#
_entry.id   AF-A0A1X2IJ85-F1
#
_cell.length_a   1.000
_cell.length_b   1.000
_cell.length_c   1.000
_cell.angle_alpha   90.00
_cell.angle_beta   90.00
_cell.angle_gamma   90.00
#
_symmetry.space_group_name_H-M   'P 1'
#
loop_
_entity.id
_entity.type
_entity.pdbx_description
1 polymer ?
#
loop_
_entity_poly.entity_id
_entity_poly.type
_entity_poly.pdbx_seq_one_letter_code
_entity_poly.pdbx_strand_id
1 'polypeptide(L)'
;MIGHPLSVLFSFRCCIELLTTVPFLLSNFLENGQYLYDKVIDPLKSKLIHLICTLMVLLYNGMSAFQYCEATFAGVNYSILDSLYVVMVTLSTVGYGGSRIVMMTLIVVALAVLPSLLADVARTMQKRNDGGGHVNKGSLPFILIVGSFRPEQVNDILNGFLDREHAEPHLNVIFLDVNAPTEELKLMERNSMWGHRIQFLHGSVLNEDTLIRIRARYAKAIFTVSDDNAQDHFKEDERNTVRLWSLHCFTVTHNVPIYSYNLSPSTAIYQKVAEEIICVGEFKQYLLAMNCRCRGVSTLLTNLLHQRQPMNRYDEPWQAQYDDGSCNEIYMSGPAKCLMVILFAVKTKVENSNRYEILLNPRHHYVIKEHDSCVYMAESPKEVRDIKKMVRSTNTTPTSAQPSNSSSSSSASSFSTGESSSRKYRIVKLPSPRHALLTGSRTLIARLGQAYDQDQPKTLEPSLPLCYLLDHPVLIDDVTIKSAAGMHGHILVCLQERVTNIFKFIYNLRSPYLKRNDLRDIVILCSTPPNPKVFELLNRFPKLYFMGNSRNPDDLLLAGVKNAQQVVVMSEKEPSENFERSSDSPAM
;
A
#
# COMPACT_ATOMS: atom_id res chain seq x y z
N MET A 1 41.80 71.54 -17.67
CA MET A 1 40.69 72.47 -17.37
C MET A 1 39.39 71.70 -17.49
N ILE A 2 38.53 71.83 -16.46
CA ILE A 2 37.15 71.32 -16.32
C ILE A 2 37.03 69.79 -16.34
N GLY A 3 37.21 69.18 -15.16
CA GLY A 3 36.88 67.78 -14.92
C GLY A 3 35.37 67.56 -15.07
N HIS A 4 34.98 66.79 -16.08
CA HIS A 4 33.60 66.42 -16.30
C HIS A 4 33.08 65.56 -15.13
N PRO A 5 31.90 65.86 -14.55
CA PRO A 5 31.28 65.06 -13.48
C PRO A 5 31.00 63.61 -13.91
N LEU A 6 30.93 63.34 -15.22
CA LEU A 6 30.79 61.99 -15.79
C LEU A 6 32.02 61.10 -15.60
N SER A 7 33.22 61.66 -15.48
CA SER A 7 34.45 60.85 -15.27
C SER A 7 34.48 60.18 -13.90
N VAL A 8 33.81 60.75 -12.91
CA VAL A 8 33.66 60.18 -11.56
C VAL A 8 32.66 59.03 -11.57
N LEU A 9 31.60 59.14 -12.37
CA LEU A 9 30.55 58.12 -12.52
C LEU A 9 31.10 56.83 -13.18
N PHE A 10 32.09 56.97 -14.07
CA PHE A 10 32.79 55.86 -14.72
C PHE A 10 34.09 55.44 -14.01
N SER A 11 34.38 55.97 -12.82
CA SER A 11 35.53 55.54 -12.03
C SER A 11 35.33 54.11 -11.49
N PHE A 12 36.37 53.28 -11.56
CA PHE A 12 36.40 51.91 -11.03
C PHE A 12 35.92 51.84 -9.57
N ARG A 13 36.20 52.89 -8.79
CA ARG A 13 35.76 53.00 -7.38
C ARG A 13 34.26 53.26 -7.24
N CYS A 14 33.68 54.09 -8.12
CA CYS A 14 32.24 54.34 -8.16
C CYS A 14 31.47 53.10 -8.63
N CYS A 15 32.04 52.30 -9.55
CA CYS A 15 31.45 51.03 -9.97
C CYS A 15 31.38 49.98 -8.85
N ILE A 16 32.43 49.83 -8.03
CA ILE A 16 32.40 48.92 -6.87
C ILE A 16 31.40 49.41 -5.81
N GLU A 17 31.35 50.72 -5.56
CA GLU A 17 30.34 51.30 -4.67
C GLU A 17 28.92 51.12 -5.22
N LEU A 18 28.67 51.30 -6.53
CA LEU A 18 27.35 51.05 -7.14
C LEU A 18 26.93 49.57 -7.02
N LEU A 19 27.88 48.65 -7.22
CA LEU A 19 27.65 47.21 -7.15
C LEU A 19 27.27 46.73 -5.74
N THR A 20 27.73 47.44 -4.71
CA THR A 20 27.52 47.09 -3.29
C THR A 20 26.37 47.88 -2.66
N THR A 21 26.21 49.15 -3.03
CA THR A 21 25.24 50.06 -2.39
C THR A 21 23.88 50.05 -3.06
N VAL A 22 23.78 49.85 -4.39
CA VAL A 22 22.49 49.85 -5.10
C VAL A 22 21.59 48.69 -4.68
N PRO A 23 22.08 47.44 -4.52
CA PRO A 23 21.26 46.35 -3.99
C PRO A 23 20.78 46.63 -2.56
N PHE A 24 21.60 47.28 -1.74
CA PHE A 24 21.30 47.63 -0.36
C PHE A 24 20.27 48.78 -0.25
N LEU A 25 20.40 49.81 -1.08
CA LEU A 25 19.48 50.95 -1.16
C LEU A 25 18.12 50.56 -1.78
N LEU A 26 18.11 49.68 -2.80
CA LEU A 26 16.85 49.11 -3.32
C LEU A 26 16.11 48.32 -2.23
N SER A 27 16.83 47.65 -1.33
CA SER A 27 16.20 46.91 -0.22
C SER A 27 15.52 47.80 0.81
N ASN A 28 15.98 49.05 0.98
CA ASN A 28 15.42 50.02 1.91
C ASN A 28 14.31 50.89 1.33
N PHE A 29 14.26 51.10 0.01
CA PHE A 29 13.26 51.95 -0.66
C PHE A 29 12.04 51.18 -1.19
N LEU A 30 12.11 49.87 -1.30
CA LEU A 30 10.94 49.03 -1.51
C LEU A 30 10.30 48.75 -0.15
N GLU A 31 9.18 49.41 0.15
CA GLU A 31 8.23 48.89 1.14
C GLU A 31 7.92 47.45 0.71
N ASN A 32 8.44 46.47 1.48
CA ASN A 32 8.44 45.02 1.27
C ASN A 32 9.69 44.35 0.65
N GLY A 33 10.85 45.02 0.56
CA GLY A 33 12.10 44.40 0.07
C GLY A 33 12.58 43.18 0.89
N GLN A 34 12.28 43.13 2.18
CA GLN A 34 12.57 41.97 3.04
C GLN A 34 11.60 40.78 2.83
N TYR A 35 10.41 40.99 2.26
CA TYR A 35 9.46 39.91 1.95
C TYR A 35 9.78 39.16 0.65
N LEU A 36 10.75 39.63 -0.14
CA LEU A 36 11.24 38.90 -1.32
C LEU A 36 11.98 37.61 -0.96
N TYR A 37 12.42 37.48 0.30
CA TYR A 37 12.96 36.24 0.86
C TYR A 37 11.94 35.40 1.64
N ASP A 38 10.74 35.93 1.90
CA ASP A 38 9.74 35.30 2.77
C ASP A 38 8.59 34.64 1.97
N LYS A 39 8.49 34.93 0.66
CA LYS A 39 7.76 34.04 -0.25
C LYS A 39 8.67 32.87 -0.57
N VAL A 40 8.14 31.64 -0.47
CA VAL A 40 8.78 30.43 -1.00
C VAL A 40 8.88 30.59 -2.53
N ILE A 41 9.91 31.30 -3.01
CA ILE A 41 10.20 31.43 -4.43
C ILE A 41 10.83 30.11 -4.86
N ASP A 42 10.32 29.53 -5.95
CA ASP A 42 10.88 28.31 -6.52
C ASP A 42 12.42 28.42 -6.62
N PRO A 43 13.18 27.48 -6.06
CA PRO A 43 14.64 27.55 -6.03
C PRO A 43 15.23 27.62 -7.45
N LEU A 44 14.54 27.04 -8.44
CA LEU A 44 14.91 27.18 -9.85
C LEU A 44 14.72 28.62 -10.36
N LYS A 45 13.60 29.28 -10.04
CA LYS A 45 13.36 30.67 -10.46
C LYS A 45 14.40 31.59 -9.86
N SER A 46 14.71 31.42 -8.57
CA SER A 46 15.77 32.19 -7.89
C SER A 46 17.14 31.99 -8.56
N LYS A 47 17.54 30.74 -8.82
CA LYS A 47 18.82 30.44 -9.50
C LYS A 47 18.85 30.92 -10.95
N LEU A 48 17.73 30.85 -11.68
CA LEU A 48 17.63 31.37 -13.04
C LEU A 48 17.72 32.89 -13.07
N ILE A 49 17.04 33.58 -12.16
CA ILE A 49 17.14 35.04 -11.99
C ILE A 49 18.60 35.41 -11.68
N HIS A 50 19.25 34.68 -10.77
CA HIS A 50 20.66 34.92 -10.44
C HIS A 50 21.60 34.73 -11.64
N LEU A 51 21.39 33.69 -12.46
CA LEU A 51 22.15 33.46 -13.69
C LEU A 51 21.94 34.60 -14.70
N ILE A 52 20.69 35.00 -14.94
CA ILE A 52 20.34 36.09 -15.88
C ILE A 52 20.93 37.41 -15.40
N CYS A 53 20.82 37.74 -14.12
CA CYS A 53 21.39 38.96 -13.54
C CYS A 53 22.92 38.98 -13.67
N THR A 54 23.59 37.86 -13.37
CA THR A 54 25.05 37.76 -13.50
C THR A 54 25.50 37.90 -14.96
N LEU A 55 24.76 37.31 -15.91
CA LEU A 55 25.04 37.45 -17.34
C LEU A 55 24.87 38.91 -17.81
N MET A 56 23.80 39.59 -17.38
CA MET A 56 23.57 41.00 -17.73
C MET A 56 24.66 41.92 -17.18
N VAL A 57 25.08 41.70 -15.93
CA VAL A 57 26.19 42.45 -15.30
C VAL A 57 27.51 42.20 -16.02
N LEU A 58 27.80 40.96 -16.42
CA LEU A 58 29.01 40.61 -17.15
C LEU A 58 29.03 41.26 -18.55
N LEU A 59 27.91 41.22 -19.27
CA LEU A 59 27.76 41.86 -20.59
C LEU A 59 27.92 43.39 -20.51
N TYR A 60 27.29 44.02 -19.52
CA TYR A 60 27.36 45.46 -19.34
C TYR A 60 28.78 45.94 -18.97
N ASN A 61 29.45 45.24 -18.04
CA ASN A 61 30.83 45.55 -17.66
C ASN A 61 31.81 45.29 -18.81
N GLY A 62 31.63 44.19 -19.54
CA GLY A 62 32.43 43.88 -20.74
C GLY A 62 32.28 44.95 -21.81
N MET A 63 31.04 45.38 -22.10
CA MET A 63 30.73 46.44 -23.05
C MET A 63 31.36 47.78 -22.65
N SER A 64 31.19 48.17 -21.38
CA SER A 64 31.72 49.45 -20.86
C SER A 64 33.25 49.47 -20.86
N ALA A 65 33.89 48.38 -20.45
CA ALA A 65 35.35 48.26 -20.43
C ALA A 65 35.94 48.25 -21.85
N PHE A 66 35.30 47.53 -22.78
CA PHE A 66 35.72 47.51 -24.18
C PHE A 66 35.61 48.89 -24.83
N GLN A 67 34.45 49.54 -24.68
CA GLN A 67 34.21 50.87 -25.26
C GLN A 67 35.19 51.91 -24.73
N TYR A 68 35.50 51.88 -23.42
CA TYR A 68 36.47 52.78 -22.81
C TYR A 68 37.90 52.55 -23.34
N CYS A 69 38.33 51.30 -23.47
CA CYS A 69 39.67 50.98 -23.95
C CYS A 69 39.85 51.30 -25.44
N GLU A 70 38.86 51.03 -26.29
CA GLU A 70 38.94 51.38 -27.71
C GLU A 70 38.93 52.91 -27.92
N ALA A 71 38.12 53.65 -27.16
CA ALA A 71 38.09 55.11 -27.22
C ALA A 71 39.42 55.75 -26.73
N THR A 72 40.06 55.16 -25.71
CA THR A 72 41.27 55.73 -25.09
C THR A 72 42.56 55.34 -25.82
N PHE A 73 42.68 54.08 -26.27
CA PHE A 73 43.94 53.54 -26.81
C PHE A 73 43.95 53.35 -28.33
N ALA A 74 42.79 53.11 -28.96
CA ALA A 74 42.70 52.89 -30.41
C ALA A 74 42.17 54.11 -31.17
N GLY A 75 41.53 55.07 -30.49
CA GLY A 75 40.96 56.27 -31.11
C GLY A 75 39.75 55.99 -32.01
N VAL A 76 39.17 54.79 -31.92
CA VAL A 76 38.00 54.36 -32.68
C VAL A 76 36.78 54.34 -31.77
N ASN A 77 35.75 55.11 -32.13
CA ASN A 77 34.50 55.16 -31.38
C ASN A 77 33.53 54.10 -31.90
N TYR A 78 33.41 52.99 -31.18
CA TYR A 78 32.37 52.00 -31.43
C TYR A 78 31.01 52.48 -30.90
N SER A 79 29.93 52.14 -31.60
CA SER A 79 28.58 52.31 -31.07
C SER A 79 28.34 51.31 -29.91
N ILE A 80 27.34 51.60 -29.07
CA ILE A 80 26.96 50.73 -27.95
C ILE A 80 26.55 49.33 -28.45
N LEU A 81 25.86 49.27 -29.60
CA LEU A 81 25.40 48.00 -30.19
C LEU A 81 26.55 47.20 -30.80
N ASP A 82 27.51 47.87 -31.44
CA ASP A 82 28.70 47.19 -31.98
C ASP A 82 29.59 46.64 -30.86
N SER A 83 29.72 47.40 -29.76
CA SER A 83 30.46 46.98 -28.56
C SER A 83 29.80 45.77 -27.90
N LEU A 84 28.46 45.76 -27.79
CA LEU A 84 27.69 44.63 -27.28
C LEU A 84 27.86 43.38 -28.16
N TYR A 85 27.83 43.54 -29.48
CA TYR A 85 28.03 42.45 -30.43
C TYR A 85 29.40 41.79 -30.24
N VAL A 86 30.49 42.56 -30.18
CA VAL A 86 31.85 42.03 -30.00
C VAL A 86 31.99 41.31 -28.65
N VAL A 87 31.43 41.87 -27.57
CA VAL A 87 31.47 41.25 -26.23
C VAL A 87 30.65 39.97 -26.18
N MET A 88 29.45 39.94 -26.77
CA MET A 88 28.61 38.75 -26.85
C MET A 88 29.31 37.63 -27.65
N VAL A 89 29.88 37.96 -28.81
CA VAL A 89 30.66 37.01 -29.63
C VAL A 89 31.84 36.44 -28.82
N THR A 90 32.53 37.28 -28.06
CA THR A 90 33.69 36.88 -27.25
C THR A 90 33.28 35.95 -26.10
N LEU A 91 32.17 36.24 -25.40
CA LEU A 91 31.62 35.36 -24.37
C LEU A 91 31.10 34.02 -24.92
N SER A 92 30.59 34.02 -26.15
CA SER A 92 30.16 32.80 -26.86
C SER A 92 31.30 31.98 -27.46
N THR A 93 32.56 32.35 -27.17
CA THR A 93 33.79 31.68 -27.63
C THR A 93 33.97 31.61 -29.16
N VAL A 94 33.26 32.44 -29.92
CA VAL A 94 33.38 32.53 -31.40
C VAL A 94 34.57 33.41 -31.83
N GLY A 95 34.79 34.53 -31.14
CA GLY A 95 35.99 35.38 -31.23
C GLY A 95 36.21 36.15 -32.55
N TYR A 96 35.82 37.42 -32.59
CA TYR A 96 36.33 38.40 -33.56
C TYR A 96 37.31 39.33 -32.81
N GLY A 97 38.57 39.34 -33.21
CA GLY A 97 39.66 40.00 -32.47
C GLY A 97 39.42 41.50 -32.17
N GLY A 98 39.97 41.97 -31.05
CA GLY A 98 39.91 43.35 -30.53
C GLY A 98 40.93 43.58 -29.41
N SER A 99 40.77 44.62 -28.57
CA SER A 99 41.65 44.92 -27.41
C SER A 99 41.97 43.68 -26.54
N ARG A 100 43.16 43.11 -26.79
CA ARG A 100 43.54 41.75 -26.40
C ARG A 100 43.52 41.52 -24.90
N ILE A 101 43.89 42.53 -24.11
CA ILE A 101 44.03 42.41 -22.65
C ILE A 101 42.65 42.38 -21.97
N VAL A 102 41.72 43.27 -22.35
CA VAL A 102 40.37 43.34 -21.78
C VAL A 102 39.56 42.10 -22.15
N MET A 103 39.68 41.63 -23.39
CA MET A 103 39.00 40.41 -23.82
C MET A 103 39.56 39.17 -23.13
N MET A 104 40.88 39.07 -22.96
CA MET A 104 41.51 37.98 -22.20
C MET A 104 41.06 37.95 -20.74
N THR A 105 41.02 39.11 -20.06
CA THR A 105 40.55 39.15 -18.66
C THR A 105 39.06 38.86 -18.55
N LEU A 106 38.23 39.35 -19.47
CA LEU A 106 36.80 39.03 -19.52
C LEU A 106 36.55 37.53 -19.73
N ILE A 107 37.30 36.88 -20.62
CA ILE A 107 37.20 35.44 -20.87
C ILE A 107 37.57 34.65 -19.60
N VAL A 108 38.64 35.03 -18.89
CA VAL A 108 39.05 34.37 -17.64
C VAL A 108 37.96 34.48 -16.56
N VAL A 109 37.37 35.67 -16.38
CA VAL A 109 36.28 35.89 -15.41
C VAL A 109 35.02 35.11 -15.82
N ALA A 110 34.67 35.12 -17.11
CA ALA A 110 33.52 34.39 -17.63
C ALA A 110 33.65 32.87 -17.44
N LEU A 111 34.83 32.30 -17.72
CA LEU A 111 35.12 30.87 -17.54
C LEU A 111 35.19 30.46 -16.07
N ALA A 112 35.53 31.37 -15.15
CA ALA A 112 35.52 31.08 -13.71
C ALA A 112 34.10 31.07 -13.12
N VAL A 113 33.20 31.94 -13.61
CA VAL A 113 31.88 32.18 -12.97
C VAL A 113 30.73 31.46 -13.69
N LEU A 114 30.68 31.46 -15.02
CA LEU A 114 29.53 30.89 -15.75
C LEU A 114 29.36 29.38 -15.58
N PRO A 115 30.42 28.54 -15.57
CA PRO A 115 30.24 27.09 -15.47
C PRO A 115 29.61 26.64 -14.15
N SER A 116 29.94 27.28 -13.02
CA SER A 116 29.39 26.92 -11.71
C SER A 116 27.90 27.27 -11.61
N LEU A 117 27.52 28.46 -12.08
CA LEU A 117 26.12 28.90 -12.13
C LEU A 117 25.27 28.06 -13.08
N LEU A 118 25.80 27.74 -14.26
CA LEU A 118 25.15 26.84 -15.22
C LEU A 118 25.00 25.43 -14.65
N ALA A 119 26.03 24.90 -13.99
CA ALA A 119 25.96 23.59 -13.34
C ALA A 119 24.92 23.58 -12.21
N ASP A 120 24.80 24.66 -11.43
CA ASP A 120 23.82 24.75 -10.35
C ASP A 120 22.38 24.87 -10.87
N VAL A 121 22.16 25.62 -11.95
CA VAL A 121 20.87 25.67 -12.65
C VAL A 121 20.56 24.31 -13.26
N ALA A 122 21.51 23.69 -13.98
CA ALA A 122 21.35 22.37 -14.59
C ALA A 122 21.04 21.29 -13.56
N ARG A 123 21.76 21.23 -12.43
CA ARG A 123 21.49 20.29 -11.33
C ARG A 123 20.13 20.53 -10.70
N THR A 124 19.69 21.78 -10.58
CA THR A 124 18.36 22.10 -10.01
C THR A 124 17.24 21.78 -11.00
N MET A 125 17.46 21.99 -12.30
CA MET A 125 16.57 21.53 -13.36
C MET A 125 16.50 20.01 -13.40
N GLN A 126 17.63 19.32 -13.27
CA GLN A 126 17.69 17.86 -13.22
C GLN A 126 16.94 17.35 -12.00
N LYS A 127 17.17 17.88 -10.79
CA LYS A 127 16.37 17.54 -9.59
C LYS A 127 14.87 17.80 -9.76
N ARG A 128 14.48 18.82 -10.55
CA ARG A 128 13.07 19.11 -10.88
C ARG A 128 12.51 18.17 -11.95
N ASN A 129 13.32 17.72 -12.89
CA ASN A 129 12.93 16.79 -13.95
C ASN A 129 12.91 15.34 -13.45
N ASP A 130 13.86 14.98 -12.58
CA ASP A 130 13.81 13.81 -11.72
C ASP A 130 12.54 13.87 -10.84
N GLY A 131 11.99 15.08 -10.64
CA GLY A 131 10.92 15.61 -9.78
C GLY A 131 9.46 15.14 -9.95
N GLY A 132 9.17 14.30 -10.93
CA GLY A 132 7.82 13.75 -11.13
C GLY A 132 7.21 14.22 -12.43
N GLY A 133 7.26 13.35 -13.43
CA GLY A 133 6.57 13.54 -14.70
C GLY A 133 5.06 13.80 -14.53
N HIS A 134 4.41 14.08 -15.65
CA HIS A 134 2.96 14.23 -15.69
C HIS A 134 2.36 12.98 -16.32
N VAL A 135 1.15 12.66 -15.91
CA VAL A 135 0.39 11.60 -16.56
C VAL A 135 -0.15 12.16 -17.88
N ASN A 136 0.20 11.53 -19.00
CA ASN A 136 -0.24 11.94 -20.32
C ASN A 136 -1.71 11.59 -20.56
N LYS A 137 -2.41 12.30 -21.45
CA LYS A 137 -3.83 12.03 -21.71
C LYS A 137 -4.02 10.66 -22.38
N GLY A 138 -3.02 10.23 -23.16
CA GLY A 138 -2.98 8.90 -23.76
C GLY A 138 -2.76 7.76 -22.77
N SER A 139 -2.43 8.06 -21.51
CA SER A 139 -2.27 7.05 -20.44
C SER A 139 -3.61 6.66 -19.79
N LEU A 140 -4.75 7.19 -20.25
CA LEU A 140 -6.08 6.80 -19.78
C LEU A 140 -6.60 5.58 -20.55
N PRO A 141 -7.26 4.61 -19.89
CA PRO A 141 -7.50 4.51 -18.44
C PRO A 141 -6.25 4.03 -17.68
N PHE A 142 -6.10 4.45 -16.41
CA PHE A 142 -5.03 3.97 -15.54
C PHE A 142 -5.50 3.64 -14.13
N ILE A 143 -4.72 2.79 -13.47
CA ILE A 143 -4.77 2.55 -12.02
C ILE A 143 -3.62 3.31 -11.38
N LEU A 144 -3.91 4.00 -10.27
CA LEU A 144 -2.90 4.67 -9.46
C LEU A 144 -2.59 3.82 -8.23
N ILE A 145 -1.31 3.53 -7.99
CA ILE A 145 -0.85 2.82 -6.80
C ILE A 145 0.07 3.77 -6.02
N VAL A 146 -0.25 4.02 -4.76
CA VAL A 146 0.44 4.98 -3.88
C VAL A 146 1.07 4.23 -2.72
N GLY A 147 2.38 4.38 -2.52
CA GLY A 147 3.10 3.66 -1.47
C GLY A 147 4.61 3.77 -1.63
N SER A 148 5.33 2.97 -0.85
CA SER A 148 6.77 2.69 -1.05
C SER A 148 6.87 1.38 -1.83
N PHE A 149 7.72 1.33 -2.86
CA PHE A 149 7.74 0.21 -3.80
C PHE A 149 9.12 -0.43 -3.94
N ARG A 150 9.17 -1.75 -3.75
CA ARG A 150 10.34 -2.59 -4.07
C ARG A 150 10.19 -3.20 -5.47
N PRO A 151 11.27 -3.45 -6.21
CA PRO A 151 11.21 -4.07 -7.55
C PRO A 151 10.47 -5.40 -7.57
N GLU A 152 10.68 -6.26 -6.57
CA GLU A 152 9.99 -7.55 -6.42
C GLU A 152 8.48 -7.37 -6.25
N GLN A 153 8.08 -6.51 -5.32
CA GLN A 153 6.67 -6.19 -5.07
C GLN A 153 6.00 -5.60 -6.31
N VAL A 154 6.69 -4.73 -7.06
CA VAL A 154 6.20 -4.17 -8.31
C VAL A 154 5.99 -5.27 -9.35
N ASN A 155 6.93 -6.20 -9.48
CA ASN A 155 6.78 -7.33 -10.40
C ASN A 155 5.54 -8.17 -10.06
N ASP A 156 5.31 -8.47 -8.78
CA ASP A 156 4.13 -9.21 -8.33
C ASP A 156 2.82 -8.47 -8.62
N ILE A 157 2.80 -7.14 -8.40
CA ILE A 157 1.66 -6.28 -8.73
C ILE A 157 1.40 -6.30 -10.25
N LEU A 158 2.45 -6.17 -11.06
CA LEU A 158 2.33 -6.14 -12.52
C LEU A 158 1.84 -7.48 -13.06
N ASN A 159 2.37 -8.60 -12.58
CA ASN A 159 1.85 -9.94 -12.91
C ASN A 159 0.37 -10.04 -12.51
N GLY A 160 0.03 -9.55 -11.32
CA GLY A 160 -1.33 -9.54 -10.80
C GLY A 160 -2.33 -8.73 -11.63
N PHE A 161 -1.94 -7.61 -12.25
CA PHE A 161 -2.85 -6.74 -13.01
C PHE A 161 -2.75 -6.88 -14.53
N LEU A 162 -1.55 -7.11 -15.06
CA LEU A 162 -1.24 -6.98 -16.48
C LEU A 162 -1.01 -8.30 -17.22
N ASP A 163 -0.70 -9.38 -16.50
CA ASP A 163 -0.46 -10.71 -17.07
C ASP A 163 -1.72 -11.59 -17.09
N ARG A 164 -2.84 -11.09 -16.55
CA ARG A 164 -4.10 -11.81 -16.58
C ARG A 164 -4.57 -12.02 -18.02
N GLU A 165 -5.16 -13.17 -18.32
CA GLU A 165 -5.86 -13.44 -19.60
C GLU A 165 -7.03 -12.46 -19.84
N HIS A 166 -7.40 -11.65 -18.84
CA HIS A 166 -8.39 -10.57 -18.89
C HIS A 166 -7.82 -9.17 -18.63
N ALA A 167 -6.50 -9.03 -18.56
CA ALA A 167 -5.91 -7.71 -18.39
C ALA A 167 -6.48 -6.81 -19.49
N GLU A 168 -7.04 -5.68 -19.09
CA GLU A 168 -7.59 -4.72 -20.05
C GLU A 168 -6.44 -4.25 -20.95
N PRO A 169 -6.52 -4.42 -22.29
CA PRO A 169 -5.37 -4.29 -23.18
C PRO A 169 -4.73 -2.89 -23.16
N HIS A 170 -5.50 -1.87 -22.75
CA HIS A 170 -5.06 -0.47 -22.69
C HIS A 170 -5.02 0.10 -21.26
N LEU A 171 -4.99 -0.77 -20.24
CA LEU A 171 -4.86 -0.34 -18.85
C LEU A 171 -3.40 0.00 -18.53
N ASN A 172 -3.17 1.23 -18.10
CA ASN A 172 -1.85 1.66 -17.61
C ASN A 172 -1.80 1.59 -16.08
N VAL A 173 -0.61 1.38 -15.54
CA VAL A 173 -0.37 1.32 -14.08
C VAL A 173 0.62 2.41 -13.72
N ILE A 174 0.23 3.28 -12.80
CA ILE A 174 1.03 4.44 -12.39
C ILE A 174 1.36 4.29 -10.92
N PHE A 175 2.66 4.27 -10.62
CA PHE A 175 3.17 4.18 -9.26
C PHE A 175 3.55 5.57 -8.77
N LEU A 176 3.10 5.93 -7.57
CA LEU A 176 3.42 7.19 -6.91
C LEU A 176 4.04 6.93 -5.54
N ASP A 177 5.31 7.31 -5.41
CA ASP A 177 6.05 7.28 -4.15
C ASP A 177 6.37 8.72 -3.70
N VAL A 178 6.55 8.95 -2.40
CA VAL A 178 7.12 10.21 -1.90
C VAL A 178 8.60 10.31 -2.28
N ASN A 179 9.30 9.19 -2.33
CA ASN A 179 10.71 9.10 -2.70
C ASN A 179 10.86 9.00 -4.22
N ALA A 180 12.01 9.43 -4.75
CA ALA A 180 12.32 9.26 -6.17
C ALA A 180 12.48 7.76 -6.51
N PRO A 181 12.03 7.31 -7.70
CA PRO A 181 12.14 5.92 -8.09
C PRO A 181 13.61 5.50 -8.17
N THR A 182 13.92 4.31 -7.65
CA THR A 182 15.25 3.71 -7.71
C THR A 182 15.64 3.42 -9.17
N GLU A 183 16.95 3.30 -9.42
CA GLU A 183 17.45 3.04 -10.78
C GLU A 183 16.96 1.70 -11.34
N GLU A 184 16.70 0.71 -10.47
CA GLU A 184 16.10 -0.56 -10.86
C GLU A 184 14.65 -0.41 -11.34
N LEU A 185 13.83 0.41 -10.66
CA LEU A 185 12.46 0.69 -11.10
C LEU A 185 12.44 1.46 -12.43
N LYS A 186 13.37 2.42 -12.61
CA LYS A 186 13.53 3.11 -13.90
C LYS A 186 13.99 2.14 -15.00
N LEU A 187 14.85 1.17 -14.67
CA LEU A 187 15.27 0.14 -15.61
C LEU A 187 14.08 -0.74 -16.00
N MET A 188 13.21 -1.10 -15.05
CA MET A 188 11.97 -1.83 -15.32
C MET A 188 11.05 -1.03 -16.26
N GLU A 189 10.88 0.28 -16.04
CA GLU A 189 10.10 1.15 -16.95
C GLU A 189 10.65 1.14 -18.39
N ARG A 190 11.97 1.07 -18.55
CA ARG A 190 12.61 1.13 -19.89
C ARG A 190 12.70 -0.22 -20.58
N ASN A 191 12.98 -1.29 -19.84
CA ASN A 191 13.38 -2.59 -20.38
C ASN A 191 12.33 -3.70 -20.18
N SER A 192 11.27 -3.45 -19.39
CA SER A 192 10.21 -4.45 -19.21
C SER A 192 9.31 -4.55 -20.45
N MET A 193 8.74 -5.74 -20.66
CA MET A 193 7.63 -5.98 -21.60
C MET A 193 6.45 -5.01 -21.41
N TRP A 194 6.31 -4.46 -20.21
CA TRP A 194 5.24 -3.55 -19.84
C TRP A 194 5.66 -2.08 -19.78
N GLY A 195 6.89 -1.74 -20.18
CA GLY A 195 7.44 -0.39 -20.03
C GLY A 195 6.57 0.73 -20.61
N HIS A 196 5.88 0.47 -21.72
CA HIS A 196 4.95 1.43 -22.34
C HIS A 196 3.63 1.63 -21.56
N ARG A 197 3.33 0.77 -20.58
CA ARG A 197 2.11 0.78 -19.75
C ARG A 197 2.37 1.21 -18.30
N ILE A 198 3.62 1.36 -17.92
CA ILE A 198 4.02 1.66 -16.55
C ILE A 198 4.64 3.04 -16.49
N GLN A 199 4.34 3.79 -15.44
CA GLN A 199 4.99 5.06 -15.18
C GLN A 199 5.29 5.19 -13.69
N PHE A 200 6.55 5.47 -13.32
CA PHE A 200 6.93 5.78 -11.96
C PHE A 200 7.01 7.30 -11.77
N LEU A 201 6.18 7.81 -10.87
CA LEU A 201 6.15 9.21 -10.50
C LEU A 201 6.51 9.32 -9.03
N HIS A 202 7.05 10.48 -8.65
CA HIS A 202 7.19 10.79 -7.24
C HIS A 202 6.51 12.09 -6.87
N GLY A 203 6.15 12.19 -5.60
CA GLY A 203 5.46 13.33 -5.02
C GLY A 203 4.52 12.88 -3.90
N SER A 204 4.27 13.78 -2.96
CA SER A 204 3.32 13.50 -1.88
C SER A 204 1.89 13.70 -2.36
N VAL A 205 1.02 12.73 -2.08
CA VAL A 205 -0.44 12.87 -2.28
C VAL A 205 -1.04 14.00 -1.44
N LEU A 206 -0.38 14.41 -0.36
CA LEU A 206 -0.83 15.53 0.47
C LEU A 206 -0.75 16.88 -0.26
N ASN A 207 0.06 16.95 -1.33
CA ASN A 207 0.20 18.14 -2.15
C ASN A 207 -0.77 18.09 -3.32
N GLU A 208 -1.67 19.06 -3.41
CA GLU A 208 -2.68 19.12 -4.47
C GLU A 208 -2.06 19.20 -5.88
N ASP A 209 -0.95 19.92 -6.04
CA ASP A 209 -0.22 20.00 -7.31
C ASP A 209 0.21 18.62 -7.83
N THR A 210 0.59 17.72 -6.92
CA THR A 210 0.94 16.34 -7.29
C THR A 210 -0.29 15.60 -7.79
N LEU A 211 -1.43 15.72 -7.09
CA LEU A 211 -2.69 15.08 -7.47
C LEU A 211 -3.23 15.58 -8.82
N ILE A 212 -3.06 16.87 -9.13
CA ILE A 212 -3.39 17.46 -10.43
C ILE A 212 -2.48 16.91 -11.52
N ARG A 213 -1.16 16.90 -11.28
CA ARG A 213 -0.14 16.38 -12.21
C ARG A 213 -0.35 14.92 -12.58
N ILE A 214 -0.71 14.09 -11.59
CA ILE A 214 -1.00 12.67 -11.81
C ILE A 214 -2.41 12.41 -12.31
N ARG A 215 -3.25 13.45 -12.42
CA ARG A 215 -4.65 13.34 -12.84
C ARG A 215 -5.47 12.36 -12.00
N ALA A 216 -5.28 12.35 -10.68
CA ALA A 216 -5.91 11.37 -9.77
C ALA A 216 -7.44 11.28 -9.91
N ARG A 217 -8.11 12.38 -10.27
CA ARG A 217 -9.57 12.45 -10.53
C ARG A 217 -10.06 11.59 -11.71
N TYR A 218 -9.16 11.22 -12.62
CA TYR A 218 -9.46 10.42 -13.81
C TYR A 218 -8.94 8.98 -13.69
N ALA A 219 -8.35 8.62 -12.56
CA ALA A 219 -7.94 7.25 -12.31
C ALA A 219 -9.19 6.35 -12.27
N LYS A 220 -9.05 5.13 -12.80
CA LYS A 220 -10.12 4.12 -12.73
C LYS A 220 -10.29 3.59 -11.31
N ALA A 221 -9.19 3.43 -10.61
CA ALA A 221 -9.10 3.02 -9.21
C ALA A 221 -7.79 3.51 -8.61
N ILE A 222 -7.77 3.71 -7.31
CA ILE A 222 -6.58 4.10 -6.55
C ILE A 222 -6.31 3.06 -5.47
N PHE A 223 -5.07 2.60 -5.34
CA PHE A 223 -4.63 1.69 -4.30
C PHE A 223 -3.63 2.39 -3.39
N THR A 224 -3.86 2.36 -2.07
CA THR A 224 -2.92 2.89 -1.08
C THR A 224 -2.28 1.74 -0.31
N VAL A 225 -0.97 1.60 -0.42
CA VAL A 225 -0.22 0.44 0.08
C VAL A 225 0.71 0.88 1.22
N SER A 226 0.53 0.30 2.40
CA SER A 226 1.50 0.39 3.51
C SER A 226 2.75 -0.45 3.21
N ASP A 227 3.92 0.07 3.57
CA ASP A 227 5.21 -0.64 3.47
C ASP A 227 5.33 -1.71 4.55
N ASP A 228 5.49 -2.98 4.15
CA ASP A 228 5.58 -4.13 5.04
C ASP A 228 6.91 -4.22 5.81
N ASN A 229 7.96 -3.54 5.32
CA ASN A 229 9.28 -3.51 5.96
C ASN A 229 9.47 -2.31 6.89
N ALA A 230 8.43 -1.49 7.10
CA ALA A 230 8.51 -0.32 7.95
C ALA A 230 8.91 -0.70 9.39
N GLN A 231 9.81 0.07 10.03
CA GLN A 231 10.23 -0.20 11.41
C GLN A 231 9.06 -0.16 12.41
N ASP A 232 8.03 0.63 12.13
CA ASP A 232 6.86 0.82 12.98
C ASP A 232 5.60 0.74 12.11
N HIS A 233 5.00 -0.47 12.06
CA HIS A 233 3.82 -0.76 11.26
C HIS A 233 2.64 0.16 11.60
N PHE A 234 2.52 0.57 12.88
CA PHE A 234 1.42 1.42 13.31
C PHE A 234 1.57 2.83 12.72
N LYS A 235 2.78 3.40 12.77
CA LYS A 235 3.05 4.71 12.15
C LYS A 235 2.92 4.69 10.63
N GLU A 236 3.31 3.60 9.98
CA GLU A 236 3.14 3.50 8.52
C GLU A 236 1.66 3.41 8.13
N ASP A 237 0.85 2.66 8.88
CA ASP A 237 -0.60 2.65 8.67
C ASP A 237 -1.26 4.01 8.99
N GLU A 238 -0.76 4.77 9.98
CA GLU A 238 -1.19 6.15 10.22
C GLU A 238 -0.87 7.05 9.02
N ARG A 239 0.34 6.96 8.46
CA ARG A 239 0.70 7.67 7.24
C ARG A 239 -0.21 7.27 6.07
N ASN A 240 -0.45 5.97 5.89
CA ASN A 240 -1.33 5.46 4.85
C ASN A 240 -2.77 5.98 5.01
N THR A 241 -3.25 6.09 6.25
CA THR A 241 -4.56 6.68 6.56
C THR A 241 -4.65 8.14 6.13
N VAL A 242 -3.61 8.94 6.38
CA VAL A 242 -3.57 10.35 5.96
C VAL A 242 -3.48 10.47 4.43
N ARG A 243 -2.69 9.60 3.77
CA ARG A 243 -2.64 9.49 2.29
C ARG A 243 -4.04 9.22 1.71
N LEU A 244 -4.73 8.24 2.27
CA LEU A 244 -6.09 7.86 1.87
C LEU A 244 -7.09 9.01 2.02
N TRP A 245 -7.09 9.73 3.14
CA TRP A 245 -7.97 10.88 3.34
C TRP A 245 -7.71 12.00 2.34
N SER A 246 -6.45 12.30 2.06
CA SER A 246 -6.08 13.31 1.08
C SER A 246 -6.57 12.97 -0.32
N LEU A 247 -6.38 11.71 -0.75
CA LEU A 247 -6.88 11.21 -2.02
C LEU A 247 -8.41 11.29 -2.08
N HIS A 248 -9.10 10.83 -1.03
CA HIS A 248 -10.56 10.87 -0.95
C HIS A 248 -11.09 12.31 -1.08
N CYS A 249 -10.55 13.27 -0.33
CA CYS A 249 -10.95 14.67 -0.41
C CYS A 249 -10.79 15.23 -1.83
N PHE A 250 -9.76 14.84 -2.57
CA PHE A 250 -9.50 15.32 -3.93
C PHE A 250 -10.36 14.64 -5.00
N THR A 251 -10.70 13.35 -4.82
CA THR A 251 -11.37 12.52 -5.84
C THR A 251 -12.86 12.27 -5.58
N VAL A 252 -13.39 12.61 -4.40
CA VAL A 252 -14.80 12.37 -4.02
C VAL A 252 -15.80 12.91 -5.05
N THR A 253 -15.50 14.07 -5.66
CA THR A 253 -16.35 14.70 -6.69
C THR A 253 -16.43 13.90 -7.99
N HIS A 254 -15.45 13.03 -8.25
CA HIS A 254 -15.36 12.19 -9.43
C HIS A 254 -15.70 10.72 -9.14
N ASN A 255 -16.07 10.41 -7.89
CA ASN A 255 -16.46 9.07 -7.43
C ASN A 255 -15.43 7.98 -7.81
N VAL A 256 -14.14 8.28 -7.64
CA VAL A 256 -13.07 7.32 -7.91
C VAL A 256 -12.98 6.33 -6.74
N PRO A 257 -13.04 5.00 -6.99
CA PRO A 257 -12.91 4.00 -5.95
C PRO A 257 -11.47 3.95 -5.41
N ILE A 258 -11.33 3.91 -4.09
CA ILE A 258 -10.04 3.82 -3.41
C ILE A 258 -10.00 2.56 -2.57
N TYR A 259 -8.93 1.78 -2.71
CA TYR A 259 -8.66 0.54 -1.99
C TYR A 259 -7.43 0.70 -1.11
N SER A 260 -7.49 0.20 0.12
CA SER A 260 -6.38 0.34 1.07
C SER A 260 -5.81 -1.01 1.49
N TYR A 261 -4.49 -1.12 1.51
CA TYR A 261 -3.74 -2.26 2.03
C TYR A 261 -3.00 -1.82 3.29
N ASN A 262 -3.38 -2.39 4.42
CA ASN A 262 -2.89 -2.08 5.76
C ASN A 262 -2.20 -3.28 6.40
N LEU A 263 -1.32 -2.99 7.35
CA LEU A 263 -0.62 -4.03 8.11
C LEU A 263 -1.46 -4.50 9.31
N SER A 264 -2.07 -3.57 10.03
CA SER A 264 -2.81 -3.85 11.27
C SER A 264 -4.33 -3.61 11.13
N PRO A 265 -5.17 -4.49 11.71
CA PRO A 265 -6.62 -4.24 11.78
C PRO A 265 -7.00 -3.09 12.72
N SER A 266 -6.13 -2.67 13.64
CA SER A 266 -6.43 -1.59 14.59
C SER A 266 -6.57 -0.22 13.91
N THR A 267 -5.84 0.01 12.82
CA THR A 267 -5.81 1.28 12.08
C THR A 267 -6.88 1.35 10.99
N ALA A 268 -7.38 0.21 10.52
CA ALA A 268 -8.44 0.11 9.51
C ALA A 268 -9.72 0.89 9.86
N ILE A 269 -9.97 1.12 11.15
CA ILE A 269 -11.12 1.89 11.66
C ILE A 269 -11.13 3.32 11.11
N TYR A 270 -9.96 3.92 10.90
CA TYR A 270 -9.82 5.30 10.44
C TYR A 270 -9.95 5.43 8.92
N GLN A 271 -9.93 4.31 8.19
CA GLN A 271 -9.85 4.26 6.73
C GLN A 271 -11.19 3.99 6.04
N LYS A 272 -12.31 4.29 6.70
CA LYS A 272 -13.68 3.98 6.22
C LYS A 272 -14.05 4.58 4.86
N VAL A 273 -13.30 5.57 4.42
CA VAL A 273 -13.49 6.24 3.12
C VAL A 273 -13.05 5.36 1.95
N ALA A 274 -12.24 4.33 2.19
CA ALA A 274 -11.90 3.32 1.20
C ALA A 274 -13.11 2.41 0.93
N GLU A 275 -13.25 1.97 -0.31
CA GLU A 275 -14.26 1.01 -0.72
C GLU A 275 -13.96 -0.37 -0.10
N GLU A 276 -12.71 -0.81 -0.19
CA GLU A 276 -12.21 -2.03 0.46
C GLU A 276 -10.91 -1.76 1.21
N ILE A 277 -10.79 -2.37 2.40
CA ILE A 277 -9.57 -2.36 3.21
C ILE A 277 -9.14 -3.81 3.39
N ILE A 278 -7.90 -4.11 3.05
CA ILE A 278 -7.26 -5.41 3.24
C ILE A 278 -6.21 -5.25 4.33
N CYS A 279 -6.32 -6.04 5.40
CA CYS A 279 -5.37 -6.05 6.51
C CYS A 279 -4.55 -7.34 6.50
N VAL A 280 -3.24 -7.25 6.26
CA VAL A 280 -2.34 -8.40 6.14
C VAL A 280 -2.28 -9.20 7.43
N GLY A 281 -2.08 -8.53 8.57
CA GLY A 281 -1.99 -9.19 9.87
C GLY A 281 -3.27 -9.94 10.24
N GLU A 282 -4.43 -9.41 9.85
CA GLU A 282 -5.72 -10.09 10.04
C GLU A 282 -5.84 -11.33 9.15
N PHE A 283 -5.45 -11.21 7.88
CA PHE A 283 -5.51 -12.30 6.91
C PHE A 283 -4.55 -13.44 7.28
N LYS A 284 -3.31 -13.13 7.68
CA LYS A 284 -2.32 -14.12 8.17
C LYS A 284 -2.87 -14.89 9.37
N GLN A 285 -3.41 -14.20 10.38
CA GLN A 285 -4.03 -14.85 11.55
C GLN A 285 -5.23 -15.72 11.18
N TYR A 286 -6.04 -15.29 10.21
CA TYR A 286 -7.15 -16.08 9.71
C TYR A 286 -6.66 -17.37 9.05
N LEU A 287 -5.68 -17.30 8.14
CA LEU A 287 -5.12 -18.48 7.47
C LEU A 287 -4.51 -19.47 8.47
N LEU A 288 -3.73 -18.98 9.44
CA LEU A 288 -3.15 -19.83 10.49
C LEU A 288 -4.23 -20.52 11.33
N ALA A 289 -5.30 -19.81 11.71
CA ALA A 289 -6.41 -20.39 12.46
C ALA A 289 -7.16 -21.44 11.64
N MET A 290 -7.38 -21.18 10.34
CA MET A 290 -8.05 -22.13 9.45
C MET A 290 -7.19 -23.38 9.21
N ASN A 291 -5.86 -23.24 9.12
CA ASN A 291 -4.94 -24.37 9.03
C ASN A 291 -5.01 -25.29 10.26
N CYS A 292 -5.22 -24.74 11.46
CA CYS A 292 -5.43 -25.55 12.67
C CYS A 292 -6.74 -26.35 12.62
N ARG A 293 -7.73 -25.90 11.83
CA ARG A 293 -9.01 -26.59 11.66
C ARG A 293 -8.94 -27.62 10.54
N CYS A 294 -8.32 -27.25 9.42
CA CYS A 294 -8.20 -28.09 8.25
C CYS A 294 -6.82 -27.85 7.63
N ARG A 295 -6.00 -28.91 7.62
CA ARG A 295 -4.62 -28.86 7.15
C ARG A 295 -4.60 -28.52 5.65
N GLY A 296 -3.73 -27.60 5.26
CA GLY A 296 -3.55 -27.19 3.86
C GLY A 296 -4.55 -26.16 3.34
N VAL A 297 -5.51 -25.69 4.15
CA VAL A 297 -6.47 -24.65 3.73
C VAL A 297 -5.79 -23.33 3.35
N SER A 298 -4.71 -22.95 4.03
CA SER A 298 -3.95 -21.77 3.63
C SER A 298 -3.41 -21.90 2.21
N THR A 299 -2.83 -23.05 1.87
CA THR A 299 -2.27 -23.30 0.54
C THR A 299 -3.37 -23.30 -0.51
N LEU A 300 -4.51 -23.94 -0.22
CA LEU A 300 -5.68 -23.90 -1.09
C LEU A 300 -6.14 -22.45 -1.36
N LEU A 301 -6.33 -21.66 -0.31
CA LEU A 301 -6.79 -20.27 -0.44
C LEU A 301 -5.77 -19.39 -1.14
N THR A 302 -4.48 -19.55 -0.84
CA THR A 302 -3.42 -18.78 -1.50
C THR A 302 -3.34 -19.13 -2.99
N ASN A 303 -3.43 -20.41 -3.36
CA ASN A 303 -3.46 -20.84 -4.77
C ASN A 303 -4.68 -20.26 -5.50
N LEU A 304 -5.88 -20.31 -4.91
CA LEU A 304 -7.09 -19.74 -5.51
C LEU A 304 -7.04 -18.22 -5.73
N LEU A 305 -6.16 -17.51 -5.03
CA LEU A 305 -5.96 -16.06 -5.14
C LEU A 305 -4.82 -15.67 -6.10
N HIS A 306 -3.89 -16.60 -6.39
CA HIS A 306 -2.75 -16.37 -7.26
C HIS A 306 -2.96 -17.05 -8.60
N GLN A 307 -2.82 -16.30 -9.68
CA GLN A 307 -2.81 -16.87 -11.00
C GLN A 307 -1.52 -17.65 -11.24
N ARG A 308 -1.65 -18.91 -11.65
CA ARG A 308 -0.54 -19.78 -12.06
C ARG A 308 -0.79 -20.30 -13.46
N GLN A 309 0.28 -20.48 -14.23
CA GLN A 309 0.23 -21.15 -15.52
C GLN A 309 0.76 -22.58 -15.37
N PRO A 310 0.15 -23.56 -16.04
CA PRO A 310 0.57 -24.95 -15.94
C PRO A 310 1.97 -25.13 -16.53
N MET A 311 2.81 -25.91 -15.85
CA MET A 311 4.14 -26.26 -16.33
C MET A 311 4.07 -27.38 -17.39
N ASN A 312 4.96 -27.34 -18.39
CA ASN A 312 4.98 -28.37 -19.44
C ASN A 312 5.71 -29.67 -19.03
N ARG A 313 6.48 -29.66 -17.94
CA ARG A 313 7.29 -30.78 -17.47
C ARG A 313 7.27 -30.83 -15.95
N TYR A 314 7.07 -32.02 -15.42
CA TYR A 314 7.09 -32.31 -13.99
C TYR A 314 8.05 -33.46 -13.73
N ASP A 315 8.78 -33.39 -12.62
CA ASP A 315 9.71 -34.45 -12.23
C ASP A 315 8.96 -35.60 -11.56
N GLU A 316 7.92 -35.27 -10.78
CA GLU A 316 7.17 -36.22 -9.96
C GLU A 316 5.66 -36.18 -10.27
N PRO A 317 4.93 -37.31 -10.24
CA PRO A 317 3.49 -37.34 -10.55
C PRO A 317 2.61 -36.48 -9.64
N TRP A 318 2.98 -36.34 -8.37
CA TRP A 318 2.21 -35.52 -7.42
C TRP A 318 2.28 -34.03 -7.78
N GLN A 319 3.36 -33.58 -8.42
CA GLN A 319 3.51 -32.19 -8.85
C GLN A 319 2.50 -31.87 -9.95
N ALA A 320 2.30 -32.78 -10.90
CA ALA A 320 1.30 -32.61 -11.95
C ALA A 320 -0.11 -32.49 -11.38
N GLN A 321 -0.47 -33.35 -10.41
CA GLN A 321 -1.76 -33.28 -9.73
C GLN A 321 -1.93 -32.00 -8.89
N TYR A 322 -0.87 -31.57 -8.22
CA TYR A 322 -0.87 -30.33 -7.46
C TYR A 322 -1.04 -29.11 -8.38
N ASP A 323 -0.32 -29.09 -9.51
CA ASP A 323 -0.32 -27.95 -10.44
C ASP A 323 -1.70 -27.80 -11.11
N ASP A 324 -2.32 -28.90 -11.53
CA ASP A 324 -3.71 -28.98 -12.02
C ASP A 324 -4.69 -28.34 -11.02
N GLY A 325 -4.59 -28.72 -9.74
CA GLY A 325 -5.38 -28.11 -8.68
C GLY A 325 -5.06 -26.63 -8.45
N SER A 326 -3.78 -26.25 -8.53
CA SER A 326 -3.29 -24.91 -8.24
C SER A 326 -3.62 -23.86 -9.31
N CYS A 327 -3.93 -24.30 -10.53
CA CYS A 327 -4.35 -23.42 -11.63
C CYS A 327 -5.82 -22.98 -11.51
N ASN A 328 -6.58 -23.53 -10.55
CA ASN A 328 -7.95 -23.09 -10.31
C ASN A 328 -7.99 -21.69 -9.69
N GLU A 329 -8.89 -20.85 -10.17
CA GLU A 329 -9.13 -19.49 -9.72
C GLU A 329 -10.61 -19.26 -9.35
N ILE A 330 -10.87 -18.15 -8.67
CA ILE A 330 -12.23 -17.75 -8.27
C ILE A 330 -12.82 -16.78 -9.30
N TYR A 331 -13.96 -17.15 -9.87
CA TYR A 331 -14.70 -16.32 -10.82
C TYR A 331 -16.13 -16.07 -10.37
N MET A 332 -16.68 -14.91 -10.77
CA MET A 332 -18.09 -14.58 -10.54
C MET A 332 -18.81 -14.48 -11.88
N SER A 333 -19.94 -15.16 -12.02
CA SER A 333 -20.77 -15.14 -13.22
C SER A 333 -22.25 -15.33 -12.88
N GLY A 334 -23.14 -15.21 -13.86
CA GLY A 334 -24.56 -15.50 -13.67
C GLY A 334 -24.81 -17.00 -13.40
N PRO A 335 -26.03 -17.37 -13.02
CA PRO A 335 -26.37 -18.75 -12.69
C PRO A 335 -26.21 -19.68 -13.90
N ALA A 336 -25.61 -20.83 -13.66
CA ALA A 336 -25.27 -21.82 -14.66
C ALA A 336 -25.78 -23.22 -14.28
N LYS A 337 -26.25 -23.97 -15.28
CA LYS A 337 -26.57 -25.40 -15.16
C LYS A 337 -25.44 -26.22 -15.77
N CYS A 338 -24.27 -26.32 -15.13
CA CYS A 338 -23.19 -27.17 -15.66
C CYS A 338 -22.39 -27.88 -14.54
N LEU A 339 -21.87 -29.06 -14.87
CA LEU A 339 -21.24 -30.05 -13.99
C LEU A 339 -19.70 -29.94 -13.89
N MET A 340 -19.06 -29.09 -14.70
CA MET A 340 -17.58 -29.05 -14.82
C MET A 340 -16.91 -27.95 -14.01
N VAL A 341 -17.65 -27.13 -13.25
CA VAL A 341 -17.11 -26.09 -12.36
C VAL A 341 -17.67 -26.23 -10.96
N ILE A 342 -16.89 -25.85 -9.95
CA ILE A 342 -17.33 -25.98 -8.56
C ILE A 342 -18.00 -24.68 -8.12
N LEU A 343 -19.32 -24.71 -7.98
CA LEU A 343 -20.09 -23.63 -7.35
C LEU A 343 -20.00 -23.75 -5.83
N PHE A 344 -19.47 -22.71 -5.17
CA PHE A 344 -19.33 -22.72 -3.70
C PHE A 344 -19.99 -21.53 -3.00
N ALA A 345 -20.35 -20.47 -3.71
CA ALA A 345 -21.06 -19.33 -3.14
C ALA A 345 -22.02 -18.65 -4.12
N VAL A 346 -23.00 -17.93 -3.56
CA VAL A 346 -23.96 -17.12 -4.32
C VAL A 346 -24.01 -15.72 -3.73
N LYS A 347 -23.76 -14.71 -4.57
CA LYS A 347 -23.94 -13.30 -4.26
C LYS A 347 -25.36 -12.88 -4.66
N THR A 348 -26.20 -12.66 -3.66
CA THR A 348 -27.60 -12.26 -3.83
C THR A 348 -27.85 -10.87 -3.27
N LYS A 349 -28.85 -10.19 -3.80
CA LYS A 349 -29.37 -8.96 -3.20
C LYS A 349 -30.23 -9.31 -1.99
N VAL A 350 -30.01 -8.62 -0.87
CA VAL A 350 -30.83 -8.80 0.34
C VAL A 350 -32.18 -8.11 0.15
N GLU A 351 -33.27 -8.82 0.43
CA GLU A 351 -34.61 -8.27 0.37
C GLU A 351 -34.74 -7.08 1.34
N ASN A 352 -35.33 -5.97 0.88
CA ASN A 352 -35.45 -4.68 1.60
C ASN A 352 -34.16 -3.86 1.80
N SER A 353 -33.05 -4.20 1.15
CA SER A 353 -31.88 -3.32 1.10
C SER A 353 -31.23 -3.28 -0.28
N ASN A 354 -30.48 -2.22 -0.56
CA ASN A 354 -29.68 -2.15 -1.79
C ASN A 354 -28.31 -2.84 -1.64
N ARG A 355 -28.15 -3.72 -0.63
CA ARG A 355 -26.90 -4.41 -0.34
C ARG A 355 -26.89 -5.82 -0.92
N TYR A 356 -25.72 -6.25 -1.34
CA TYR A 356 -25.44 -7.62 -1.78
C TYR A 356 -24.74 -8.37 -0.65
N GLU A 357 -25.13 -9.62 -0.44
CA GLU A 357 -24.47 -10.53 0.49
C GLU A 357 -23.99 -11.77 -0.25
N ILE A 358 -22.84 -12.31 0.17
CA ILE A 358 -22.28 -13.56 -0.35
C ILE A 358 -22.67 -14.68 0.62
N LEU A 359 -23.49 -15.59 0.13
CA LEU A 359 -23.88 -16.81 0.83
C LEU A 359 -22.93 -17.94 0.43
N LEU A 360 -22.09 -18.38 1.38
CA LEU A 360 -21.23 -19.55 1.18
C LEU A 360 -22.06 -20.83 1.38
N ASN A 361 -22.11 -21.68 0.36
CA ASN A 361 -22.84 -22.95 0.33
C ASN A 361 -24.23 -22.88 1.01
N PRO A 362 -25.18 -22.10 0.46
CA PRO A 362 -26.50 -21.96 1.06
C PRO A 362 -27.21 -23.31 1.13
N ARG A 363 -28.07 -23.50 2.15
CA ARG A 363 -28.82 -24.75 2.34
C ARG A 363 -29.80 -25.00 1.19
N HIS A 364 -30.29 -26.23 1.07
CA HIS A 364 -31.21 -26.71 0.01
C HIS A 364 -32.49 -25.88 -0.20
N HIS A 365 -32.87 -25.01 0.74
CA HIS A 365 -34.04 -24.14 0.62
C HIS A 365 -33.77 -22.88 -0.20
N TYR A 366 -32.50 -22.54 -0.42
CA TYR A 366 -32.14 -21.39 -1.24
C TYR A 366 -32.23 -21.77 -2.72
N VAL A 367 -33.13 -21.09 -3.45
CA VAL A 367 -33.26 -21.22 -4.90
C VAL A 367 -32.49 -20.06 -5.54
N ILE A 368 -31.53 -20.40 -6.40
CA ILE A 368 -30.72 -19.42 -7.12
C ILE A 368 -31.63 -18.62 -8.05
N LYS A 369 -31.60 -17.29 -7.91
CA LYS A 369 -32.40 -16.33 -8.68
C LYS A 369 -31.67 -15.95 -9.97
N GLU A 370 -32.38 -15.47 -10.98
CA GLU A 370 -31.78 -15.08 -12.27
C GLU A 370 -30.79 -13.91 -12.16
N HIS A 371 -30.99 -13.03 -11.18
CA HIS A 371 -30.12 -11.87 -10.92
C HIS A 371 -29.00 -12.17 -9.92
N ASP A 372 -28.89 -13.41 -9.44
CA ASP A 372 -27.80 -13.80 -8.55
C ASP A 372 -26.48 -13.88 -9.33
N SER A 373 -25.39 -13.52 -8.67
CA SER A 373 -24.05 -13.80 -9.18
C SER A 373 -23.50 -15.01 -8.44
N CYS A 374 -23.30 -16.11 -9.15
CA CYS A 374 -22.69 -17.32 -8.63
C CYS A 374 -21.16 -17.21 -8.64
N VAL A 375 -20.53 -17.78 -7.62
CA VAL A 375 -19.07 -17.80 -7.44
C VAL A 375 -18.56 -19.21 -7.69
N TYR A 376 -17.71 -19.35 -8.71
CA TYR A 376 -17.19 -20.60 -9.23
C TYR A 376 -15.69 -20.73 -8.98
N MET A 377 -15.22 -21.96 -8.76
CA MET A 377 -13.81 -22.34 -8.94
C MET A 377 -13.68 -23.01 -10.31
N ALA A 378 -12.77 -22.50 -11.14
CA ALA A 378 -12.51 -22.98 -12.50
C ALA A 378 -11.06 -22.68 -12.89
N GLU A 379 -10.52 -23.42 -13.86
CA GLU A 379 -9.12 -23.25 -14.31
C GLU A 379 -8.98 -22.07 -15.27
N SER A 380 -9.98 -21.89 -16.15
CA SER A 380 -9.94 -20.83 -17.14
C SER A 380 -11.23 -20.03 -17.16
N PRO A 381 -11.16 -18.72 -17.42
CA PRO A 381 -12.35 -17.94 -17.68
C PRO A 381 -13.11 -18.31 -18.94
N LYS A 382 -12.46 -18.99 -19.88
CA LYS A 382 -13.15 -19.51 -21.07
C LYS A 382 -14.26 -20.46 -20.63
N GLU A 383 -14.00 -21.30 -19.62
CA GLU A 383 -14.99 -22.21 -19.05
C GLU A 383 -16.18 -21.44 -18.47
N VAL A 384 -15.91 -20.36 -17.73
CA VAL A 384 -16.94 -19.48 -17.16
C VAL A 384 -17.72 -18.70 -18.22
N ARG A 385 -17.07 -18.32 -19.33
CA ARG A 385 -17.73 -17.68 -20.49
C ARG A 385 -18.57 -18.67 -21.29
N ASP A 386 -18.08 -19.89 -21.48
CA ASP A 386 -18.79 -20.93 -22.23
C ASP A 386 -20.02 -21.40 -21.46
N ILE A 387 -19.95 -21.41 -20.12
CA ILE A 387 -21.11 -21.49 -19.23
C ILE A 387 -22.20 -20.47 -19.60
N LYS A 388 -21.84 -19.19 -19.82
CA LYS A 388 -22.81 -18.13 -20.19
C LYS A 388 -23.43 -18.36 -21.58
N LYS A 389 -22.68 -18.95 -22.51
CA LYS A 389 -23.16 -19.27 -23.86
C LYS A 389 -24.13 -20.46 -23.84
N MET A 390 -23.84 -21.50 -23.06
CA MET A 390 -24.69 -22.71 -22.98
C MET A 390 -26.07 -22.42 -22.37
N VAL A 391 -26.14 -21.54 -21.35
CA VAL A 391 -27.42 -21.13 -20.73
C VAL A 391 -28.35 -20.45 -21.72
N ARG A 392 -27.82 -19.68 -22.68
CA ARG A 392 -28.64 -19.06 -23.75
C ARG A 392 -29.19 -20.07 -24.75
N SER A 393 -28.57 -21.25 -24.86
CA SER A 393 -28.98 -22.29 -25.81
C SER A 393 -29.96 -23.33 -25.24
N THR A 394 -30.18 -23.36 -23.92
CA THR A 394 -30.92 -24.43 -23.22
C THR A 394 -32.22 -23.93 -22.55
N ASN A 395 -33.04 -23.16 -23.28
CA ASN A 395 -34.45 -22.96 -22.95
C ASN A 395 -35.32 -24.14 -23.45
N THR A 396 -34.92 -25.37 -23.14
CA THR A 396 -35.75 -26.57 -23.32
C THR A 396 -35.88 -27.31 -22.00
N THR A 397 -37.14 -27.50 -21.61
CA THR A 397 -37.70 -28.13 -20.41
C THR A 397 -36.88 -29.27 -19.81
N PRO A 398 -36.63 -29.29 -18.47
CA PRO A 398 -36.03 -30.42 -17.80
C PRO A 398 -37.07 -31.53 -17.54
N THR A 399 -36.80 -32.73 -18.05
CA THR A 399 -37.53 -33.97 -17.74
C THR A 399 -37.11 -34.47 -16.35
N SER A 400 -38.10 -34.87 -15.55
CA SER A 400 -37.96 -35.31 -14.17
C SER A 400 -37.17 -36.62 -14.04
N ALA A 401 -36.10 -36.62 -13.23
CA ALA A 401 -35.50 -37.83 -12.67
C ALA A 401 -35.79 -37.85 -11.15
N GLN A 402 -36.42 -38.93 -10.69
CA GLN A 402 -36.77 -39.15 -9.28
C GLN A 402 -35.53 -39.48 -8.43
N PRO A 403 -35.49 -39.07 -7.16
CA PRO A 403 -34.49 -39.52 -6.20
C PRO A 403 -34.91 -40.83 -5.52
N SER A 404 -34.05 -41.83 -5.58
CA SER A 404 -34.15 -43.09 -4.82
C SER A 404 -33.75 -42.88 -3.36
N ASN A 405 -34.65 -43.23 -2.44
CA ASN A 405 -34.42 -43.30 -1.00
C ASN A 405 -33.50 -44.48 -0.63
N SER A 406 -32.47 -44.22 0.18
CA SER A 406 -31.84 -45.24 1.03
C SER A 406 -31.42 -44.63 2.36
N SER A 407 -32.18 -44.94 3.39
CA SER A 407 -31.90 -44.67 4.80
C SER A 407 -31.01 -45.76 5.39
N SER A 408 -29.85 -45.39 5.95
CA SER A 408 -29.09 -46.27 6.84
C SER A 408 -28.82 -45.54 8.16
N SER A 409 -29.54 -45.96 9.19
CA SER A 409 -29.36 -45.61 10.59
C SER A 409 -28.16 -46.37 11.16
N SER A 410 -27.18 -45.66 11.72
CA SER A 410 -26.15 -46.25 12.58
C SER A 410 -26.13 -45.51 13.92
N SER A 411 -26.61 -46.21 14.93
CA SER A 411 -26.55 -45.90 16.36
C SER A 411 -25.10 -45.89 16.85
N ALA A 412 -24.66 -44.79 17.48
CA ALA A 412 -23.41 -44.72 18.22
C ALA A 412 -23.70 -44.44 19.70
N SER A 413 -23.32 -45.39 20.54
CA SER A 413 -23.43 -45.42 22.00
C SER A 413 -22.57 -44.35 22.66
N SER A 414 -23.17 -43.56 23.54
CA SER A 414 -22.51 -42.58 24.40
C SER A 414 -21.78 -43.27 25.56
N PHE A 415 -20.46 -43.17 25.59
CA PHE A 415 -19.63 -43.52 26.75
C PHE A 415 -19.28 -42.23 27.51
N SER A 416 -19.61 -42.20 28.80
CA SER A 416 -19.37 -41.10 29.73
C SER A 416 -18.01 -41.25 30.40
N THR A 417 -17.16 -40.24 30.29
CA THR A 417 -15.99 -40.06 31.18
C THR A 417 -16.07 -38.67 31.82
N GLY A 418 -15.93 -38.66 33.14
CA GLY A 418 -16.31 -37.56 34.04
C GLY A 418 -15.63 -36.22 33.79
N GLU A 419 -16.45 -35.18 33.83
CA GLU A 419 -16.04 -33.78 33.83
C GLU A 419 -15.52 -33.38 35.22
N SER A 420 -14.24 -33.04 35.31
CA SER A 420 -13.73 -32.18 36.38
C SER A 420 -14.09 -30.72 36.07
N SER A 421 -14.95 -30.13 36.90
CA SER A 421 -15.13 -28.67 37.10
C SER A 421 -15.05 -27.76 35.85
N SER A 422 -15.86 -28.04 34.81
CA SER A 422 -15.84 -27.23 33.58
C SER A 422 -16.50 -25.85 33.81
N ARG A 423 -15.69 -24.78 33.73
CA ARG A 423 -16.18 -23.38 33.72
C ARG A 423 -17.23 -23.24 32.61
N LYS A 424 -18.40 -22.70 32.93
CA LYS A 424 -19.50 -22.55 31.95
C LYS A 424 -19.16 -21.46 30.93
N TYR A 425 -19.27 -21.80 29.65
CA TYR A 425 -19.14 -20.89 28.52
C TYR A 425 -20.32 -21.09 27.57
N ARG A 426 -20.73 -20.02 26.88
CA ARG A 426 -21.88 -20.00 25.97
C ARG A 426 -21.57 -19.14 24.74
N ILE A 427 -22.41 -19.23 23.71
CA ILE A 427 -22.28 -18.35 22.54
C ILE A 427 -22.86 -16.99 22.92
N VAL A 428 -22.00 -15.95 22.95
CA VAL A 428 -22.40 -14.58 23.27
C VAL A 428 -21.81 -13.64 22.21
N LYS A 429 -22.45 -12.49 22.06
CA LYS A 429 -21.88 -11.33 21.36
C LYS A 429 -20.60 -10.88 22.06
N LEU A 430 -19.59 -10.44 21.29
CA LEU A 430 -18.38 -9.86 21.86
C LEU A 430 -18.70 -8.70 22.83
N PRO A 431 -17.98 -8.58 23.96
CA PRO A 431 -18.39 -7.73 25.08
C PRO A 431 -18.14 -6.25 24.87
N SER A 432 -17.27 -5.84 23.93
CA SER A 432 -17.01 -4.42 23.68
C SER A 432 -16.85 -4.08 22.20
N PRO A 433 -17.15 -2.84 21.80
CA PRO A 433 -16.93 -2.37 20.43
C PRO A 433 -15.47 -2.51 19.98
N ARG A 434 -14.50 -2.39 20.89
CA ARG A 434 -13.06 -2.61 20.60
C ARG A 434 -12.79 -4.02 20.08
N HIS A 435 -13.44 -5.03 20.65
CA HIS A 435 -13.32 -6.42 20.18
C HIS A 435 -13.88 -6.57 18.77
N ALA A 436 -15.00 -5.90 18.49
CA ALA A 436 -15.63 -5.98 17.18
C ALA A 436 -14.86 -5.23 16.10
N LEU A 437 -14.14 -4.16 16.45
CA LEU A 437 -13.22 -3.48 15.54
C LEU A 437 -12.06 -4.39 15.12
N LEU A 438 -11.53 -5.19 16.05
CA LEU A 438 -10.50 -6.20 15.76
C LEU A 438 -11.02 -7.40 14.96
N THR A 439 -12.34 -7.54 14.78
CA THR A 439 -12.91 -8.53 13.86
C THR A 439 -13.02 -8.05 12.41
N GLY A 440 -12.64 -6.80 12.11
CA GLY A 440 -12.74 -6.24 10.76
C GLY A 440 -14.19 -6.02 10.27
N SER A 441 -15.18 -6.06 11.19
CA SER A 441 -16.59 -5.98 10.81
C SER A 441 -16.98 -4.58 10.32
N ARG A 442 -17.19 -4.47 9.00
CA ARG A 442 -17.46 -3.19 8.32
C ARG A 442 -18.82 -2.59 8.64
N THR A 443 -19.83 -3.41 8.95
CA THR A 443 -21.16 -2.92 9.33
C THR A 443 -21.11 -2.08 10.61
N LEU A 444 -20.20 -2.44 11.54
CA LEU A 444 -19.93 -1.70 12.77
C LEU A 444 -19.06 -0.47 12.51
N ILE A 445 -18.02 -0.61 11.68
CA ILE A 445 -17.13 0.49 11.29
C ILE A 445 -17.92 1.60 10.57
N ALA A 446 -18.80 1.27 9.62
CA ALA A 446 -19.58 2.23 8.82
C ALA A 446 -20.57 3.10 9.63
N ARG A 447 -21.04 2.63 10.80
CA ARG A 447 -22.01 3.39 11.64
C ARG A 447 -21.37 4.25 12.74
N LEU A 448 -20.09 4.05 13.07
CA LEU A 448 -19.34 4.82 14.08
C LEU A 448 -19.16 6.32 13.77
N GLY A 449 -19.74 6.83 12.68
CA GLY A 449 -19.75 8.25 12.29
C GLY A 449 -21.10 8.75 11.75
N GLN A 450 -22.18 7.98 11.90
CA GLN A 450 -23.52 8.46 11.58
C GLN A 450 -24.06 9.27 12.77
N ALA A 451 -24.57 10.47 12.50
CA ALA A 451 -25.27 11.25 13.52
C ALA A 451 -26.44 10.43 14.09
N TYR A 452 -26.61 10.48 15.41
CA TYR A 452 -27.67 9.77 16.10
C TYR A 452 -29.01 10.41 15.74
N ASP A 453 -29.75 9.79 14.82
CA ASP A 453 -31.09 10.23 14.44
C ASP A 453 -32.08 9.77 15.52
N GLN A 454 -32.65 10.72 16.27
CA GLN A 454 -33.46 10.43 17.48
C GLN A 454 -34.80 9.76 17.17
N ASP A 455 -35.23 9.74 15.89
CA ASP A 455 -36.54 9.25 15.47
C ASP A 455 -36.53 7.83 14.86
N GLN A 456 -35.39 7.13 14.81
CA GLN A 456 -35.36 5.72 14.38
C GLN A 456 -35.71 4.76 15.54
N PRO A 457 -36.61 3.78 15.33
CA PRO A 457 -36.93 2.78 16.36
C PRO A 457 -35.68 1.98 16.77
N LYS A 458 -35.49 1.81 18.09
CA LYS A 458 -34.36 1.15 18.78
C LYS A 458 -34.13 -0.34 18.44
N THR A 459 -34.73 -0.88 17.38
CA THR A 459 -34.85 -2.34 17.16
C THR A 459 -33.78 -2.98 16.28
N LEU A 460 -32.76 -2.27 15.83
CA LEU A 460 -31.63 -2.89 15.12
C LEU A 460 -30.28 -2.50 15.73
N GLU A 461 -30.05 -2.94 16.98
CA GLU A 461 -28.68 -3.06 17.49
C GLU A 461 -27.85 -3.91 16.51
N PRO A 462 -26.68 -3.45 16.06
CA PRO A 462 -25.85 -4.25 15.18
C PRO A 462 -25.47 -5.55 15.90
N SER A 463 -25.63 -6.69 15.22
CA SER A 463 -25.21 -7.98 15.76
C SER A 463 -23.68 -7.98 15.86
N LEU A 464 -23.15 -7.58 17.01
CA LEU A 464 -21.78 -7.87 17.39
C LEU A 464 -21.49 -9.35 17.07
N PRO A 465 -20.32 -9.66 16.51
CA PRO A 465 -20.01 -11.02 16.11
C PRO A 465 -20.14 -11.96 17.31
N LEU A 466 -20.75 -13.11 17.05
CA LEU A 466 -20.94 -14.16 18.02
C LEU A 466 -19.67 -14.99 18.14
N CYS A 467 -19.32 -15.38 19.36
CA CYS A 467 -18.26 -16.34 19.63
C CYS A 467 -18.50 -17.06 20.96
N TYR A 468 -17.74 -18.14 21.20
CA TYR A 468 -17.75 -18.80 22.49
C TYR A 468 -16.99 -17.98 23.53
N LEU A 469 -17.69 -17.55 24.58
CA LEU A 469 -17.15 -16.75 25.68
C LEU A 469 -17.55 -17.33 27.03
N LEU A 470 -16.68 -17.10 28.01
CA LEU A 470 -16.91 -17.32 29.43
C LEU A 470 -17.86 -16.26 29.99
N ASP A 471 -18.69 -16.65 30.96
CA ASP A 471 -19.65 -15.74 31.60
C ASP A 471 -18.93 -14.62 32.38
N HIS A 472 -17.76 -14.91 32.96
CA HIS A 472 -16.95 -13.96 33.71
C HIS A 472 -15.50 -13.92 33.17
N PRO A 473 -14.84 -12.74 33.20
CA PRO A 473 -13.43 -12.63 32.83
C PRO A 473 -12.55 -13.37 33.84
N VAL A 474 -11.48 -13.97 33.35
CA VAL A 474 -10.53 -14.75 34.16
C VAL A 474 -9.27 -13.93 34.44
N LEU A 475 -8.62 -14.16 35.58
CA LEU A 475 -7.32 -13.55 35.91
C LEU A 475 -6.18 -14.28 35.20
N ILE A 476 -5.06 -13.60 34.99
CA ILE A 476 -3.91 -14.18 34.27
C ILE A 476 -3.33 -15.40 34.99
N ASP A 477 -3.31 -15.40 36.32
CA ASP A 477 -2.76 -16.48 37.14
C ASP A 477 -3.57 -17.77 37.03
N ASP A 478 -4.89 -17.66 36.83
CA ASP A 478 -5.80 -18.80 36.67
C ASP A 478 -5.67 -19.51 35.32
N VAL A 479 -5.00 -18.86 34.36
CA VAL A 479 -4.84 -19.29 32.98
C VAL A 479 -3.38 -19.68 32.70
N THR A 480 -2.47 -19.30 33.60
CA THR A 480 -1.05 -19.64 33.52
C THR A 480 -0.82 -21.01 34.12
N ILE A 481 -0.43 -21.97 33.29
CA ILE A 481 -0.21 -23.36 33.69
C ILE A 481 1.28 -23.68 33.75
N LYS A 482 1.67 -24.63 34.59
CA LYS A 482 3.07 -25.10 34.69
C LYS A 482 3.38 -26.28 33.77
N SER A 483 2.35 -27.04 33.38
CA SER A 483 2.49 -28.19 32.50
C SER A 483 1.17 -28.48 31.78
N ALA A 484 1.27 -28.72 30.48
CA ALA A 484 0.24 -29.21 29.57
C ALA A 484 0.59 -30.60 29.01
N ALA A 485 1.59 -31.30 29.56
CA ALA A 485 2.08 -32.57 29.02
C ALA A 485 0.99 -33.65 28.89
N GLY A 486 0.00 -33.64 29.80
CA GLY A 486 -1.15 -34.54 29.77
C GLY A 486 -2.29 -34.13 28.82
N MET A 487 -2.18 -33.00 28.12
CA MET A 487 -3.20 -32.52 27.19
C MET A 487 -3.02 -33.16 25.81
N HIS A 488 -4.08 -33.78 25.29
CA HIS A 488 -4.05 -34.44 23.98
C HIS A 488 -4.85 -33.66 22.93
N GLY A 489 -4.28 -33.51 21.73
CA GLY A 489 -4.96 -32.88 20.60
C GLY A 489 -5.24 -31.39 20.79
N HIS A 490 -4.41 -30.71 21.59
CA HIS A 490 -4.44 -29.26 21.77
C HIS A 490 -3.67 -28.55 20.65
N ILE A 491 -3.89 -27.24 20.51
CA ILE A 491 -3.16 -26.36 19.59
C ILE A 491 -2.07 -25.67 20.41
N LEU A 492 -0.82 -25.87 20.02
CA LEU A 492 0.32 -25.21 20.64
C LEU A 492 0.72 -24.00 19.79
N VAL A 493 0.76 -22.81 20.38
CA VAL A 493 1.17 -21.57 19.71
C VAL A 493 2.48 -21.10 20.32
N CYS A 494 3.54 -21.08 19.52
CA CYS A 494 4.87 -20.61 19.92
C CYS A 494 5.05 -19.15 19.48
N LEU A 495 5.18 -18.25 20.46
CA LEU A 495 5.51 -16.85 20.27
C LEU A 495 6.92 -16.57 20.80
N GLN A 496 7.65 -15.66 20.15
CA GLN A 496 9.05 -15.40 20.47
C GLN A 496 9.21 -14.49 21.70
N GLU A 497 8.73 -13.25 21.64
CA GLU A 497 8.96 -12.25 22.68
C GLU A 497 7.68 -11.89 23.43
N ARG A 498 6.60 -11.51 22.72
CA ARG A 498 5.36 -11.02 23.34
C ARG A 498 4.12 -11.64 22.70
N VAL A 499 2.99 -11.43 23.37
CA VAL A 499 1.66 -11.72 22.83
C VAL A 499 1.12 -10.46 22.18
N THR A 500 1.28 -10.35 20.86
CA THR A 500 0.62 -9.32 20.05
C THR A 500 -0.19 -9.98 18.93
N ASN A 501 -1.21 -9.27 18.42
CA ASN A 501 -1.92 -9.65 17.20
C ASN A 501 -2.35 -11.14 17.15
N ILE A 502 -2.96 -11.65 18.22
CA ILE A 502 -3.45 -13.05 18.28
C ILE A 502 -4.98 -13.15 18.40
N PHE A 503 -5.64 -12.00 18.60
CA PHE A 503 -7.07 -11.94 18.85
C PHE A 503 -7.90 -12.60 17.74
N LYS A 504 -7.59 -12.29 16.46
CA LYS A 504 -8.34 -12.85 15.33
C LYS A 504 -8.10 -14.35 15.19
N PHE A 505 -6.87 -14.80 15.44
CA PHE A 505 -6.53 -16.22 15.46
C PHE A 505 -7.40 -17.00 16.46
N ILE A 506 -7.46 -16.54 17.71
CA ILE A 506 -8.28 -17.19 18.77
C ILE A 506 -9.76 -17.06 18.46
N TYR A 507 -10.22 -15.88 18.02
CA TYR A 507 -11.62 -15.63 17.66
C TYR A 507 -12.13 -16.63 16.61
N ASN A 508 -11.35 -16.90 15.56
CA ASN A 508 -11.73 -17.87 14.52
C ASN A 508 -11.78 -19.32 15.04
N LEU A 509 -10.91 -19.67 16.01
CA LEU A 509 -10.91 -20.97 16.69
C LEU A 509 -11.99 -21.10 17.78
N ARG A 510 -12.73 -20.01 18.05
CA ARG A 510 -13.87 -19.94 18.98
C ARG A 510 -15.15 -19.51 18.26
N SER A 511 -15.19 -19.75 16.96
CA SER A 511 -16.33 -19.46 16.09
C SER A 511 -17.61 -20.17 16.54
N PRO A 512 -18.79 -19.54 16.43
CA PRO A 512 -20.08 -20.14 16.79
C PRO A 512 -20.50 -21.29 15.87
N TYR A 513 -19.83 -21.43 14.71
CA TYR A 513 -20.07 -22.54 13.78
C TYR A 513 -19.40 -23.85 14.22
N LEU A 514 -18.56 -23.81 15.26
CA LEU A 514 -17.96 -25.01 15.86
C LEU A 514 -18.92 -25.65 16.86
N LYS A 515 -18.97 -26.98 16.91
CA LYS A 515 -19.68 -27.67 18.00
C LYS A 515 -18.86 -27.53 19.29
N ARG A 516 -19.55 -27.53 20.43
CA ARG A 516 -18.92 -27.39 21.76
C ARG A 516 -17.80 -28.43 22.00
N ASN A 517 -18.00 -29.65 21.54
CA ASN A 517 -17.04 -30.76 21.72
C ASN A 517 -15.82 -30.66 20.81
N ASP A 518 -15.92 -29.88 19.72
CA ASP A 518 -14.83 -29.72 18.74
C ASP A 518 -13.85 -28.61 19.17
N LEU A 519 -14.16 -27.86 20.23
CA LEU A 519 -13.31 -26.80 20.75
C LEU A 519 -12.04 -27.39 21.37
N ARG A 520 -10.92 -27.16 20.69
CA ARG A 520 -9.58 -27.55 21.13
C ARG A 520 -9.00 -26.55 22.12
N ASP A 521 -8.27 -27.06 23.09
CA ASP A 521 -7.48 -26.26 24.01
C ASP A 521 -6.33 -25.57 23.27
N ILE A 522 -6.07 -24.30 23.61
CA ILE A 522 -4.99 -23.50 23.01
C ILE A 522 -3.99 -23.19 24.12
N VAL A 523 -2.75 -23.62 23.94
CA VAL A 523 -1.63 -23.33 24.83
C VAL A 523 -0.70 -22.36 24.12
N ILE A 524 -0.51 -21.17 24.70
CA ILE A 524 0.38 -20.13 24.18
C ILE A 524 1.69 -20.18 24.96
N LEU A 525 2.78 -20.47 24.25
CA LEU A 525 4.14 -20.38 24.74
C LEU A 525 4.70 -18.98 24.48
N CYS A 526 5.02 -18.25 25.54
CA CYS A 526 5.55 -16.89 25.44
C CYS A 526 6.44 -16.52 26.63
N SER A 527 7.66 -16.05 26.32
CA SER A 527 8.69 -15.69 27.32
C SER A 527 8.24 -14.64 28.33
N THR A 528 7.35 -13.73 27.92
CA THR A 528 6.80 -12.67 28.77
C THR A 528 5.28 -12.82 28.93
N PRO A 529 4.71 -12.52 30.11
CA PRO A 529 3.26 -12.53 30.28
C PRO A 529 2.61 -11.48 29.37
N PRO A 530 1.39 -11.74 28.84
CA PRO A 530 0.68 -10.78 28.00
C PRO A 530 0.45 -9.45 28.72
N ASN A 531 0.59 -8.34 27.98
CA ASN A 531 0.28 -7.00 28.47
C ASN A 531 -1.19 -6.95 28.97
N PRO A 532 -1.48 -6.34 30.14
CA PRO A 532 -2.84 -6.24 30.67
C PRO A 532 -3.90 -5.79 29.66
N LYS A 533 -3.57 -4.84 28.78
CA LYS A 533 -4.49 -4.37 27.73
C LYS A 533 -4.83 -5.44 26.69
N VAL A 534 -3.84 -6.28 26.34
CA VAL A 534 -4.04 -7.38 25.39
C VAL A 534 -4.78 -8.52 26.08
N PHE A 535 -4.43 -8.82 27.33
CA PHE A 535 -5.10 -9.87 28.10
C PHE A 535 -6.57 -9.54 28.38
N GLU A 536 -6.93 -8.27 28.59
CA GLU A 536 -8.33 -7.82 28.71
C GLU A 536 -9.18 -8.22 27.49
N LEU A 537 -8.57 -8.29 26.30
CA LEU A 537 -9.24 -8.74 25.08
C LEU A 537 -9.39 -10.26 24.98
N LEU A 538 -8.59 -11.01 25.74
CA LEU A 538 -8.50 -12.47 25.65
C LEU A 538 -9.14 -13.20 26.84
N ASN A 539 -9.30 -12.53 27.98
CA ASN A 539 -9.65 -13.12 29.28
C ASN A 539 -11.04 -13.79 29.36
N ARG A 540 -11.86 -13.69 28.31
CA ARG A 540 -13.17 -14.36 28.21
C ARG A 540 -13.16 -15.56 27.26
N PHE A 541 -12.08 -15.84 26.54
CA PHE A 541 -12.05 -17.01 25.68
C PHE A 541 -11.89 -18.29 26.51
N PRO A 542 -12.72 -19.33 26.27
CA PRO A 542 -12.59 -20.59 26.96
C PRO A 542 -11.39 -21.39 26.44
N LYS A 543 -10.85 -22.27 27.30
CA LYS A 543 -9.79 -23.23 26.95
C LYS A 543 -8.55 -22.57 26.35
N LEU A 544 -8.17 -21.43 26.90
CA LEU A 544 -6.96 -20.70 26.56
C LEU A 544 -6.01 -20.86 27.74
N TYR A 545 -4.72 -21.06 27.50
CA TYR A 545 -3.70 -21.25 28.54
C TYR A 545 -2.39 -20.56 28.13
N PHE A 546 -1.63 -20.05 29.11
CA PHE A 546 -0.32 -19.43 28.89
C PHE A 546 0.77 -20.17 29.66
N MET A 547 1.97 -20.29 29.09
CA MET A 547 3.11 -20.95 29.73
C MET A 547 4.43 -20.50 29.11
N GLY A 548 5.53 -20.57 29.86
CA GLY A 548 6.92 -20.84 29.41
C GLY A 548 7.52 -20.07 28.23
N ASN A 549 8.79 -20.36 27.93
CA ASN A 549 9.49 -19.82 26.77
C ASN A 549 9.50 -20.82 25.61
N SER A 550 9.09 -20.39 24.41
CA SER A 550 9.08 -21.23 23.20
C SER A 550 10.47 -21.72 22.77
N ARG A 551 11.55 -21.04 23.19
CA ARG A 551 12.94 -21.40 22.87
C ARG A 551 13.52 -22.48 23.78
N ASN A 552 12.90 -22.72 24.93
CA ASN A 552 13.37 -23.71 25.88
C ASN A 552 12.78 -25.09 25.54
N PRO A 553 13.59 -26.11 25.22
CA PRO A 553 13.08 -27.45 24.89
C PRO A 553 12.29 -28.08 26.04
N ASP A 554 12.66 -27.79 27.29
CA ASP A 554 11.93 -28.31 28.46
C ASP A 554 10.52 -27.74 28.54
N ASP A 555 10.35 -26.45 28.25
CA ASP A 555 9.04 -25.79 28.23
C ASP A 555 8.17 -26.33 27.09
N LEU A 556 8.76 -26.69 25.94
CA LEU A 556 8.05 -27.35 24.83
C LEU A 556 7.58 -28.77 25.22
N LEU A 557 8.39 -29.53 25.95
CA LEU A 557 8.00 -30.84 26.47
C LEU A 557 6.90 -30.71 27.51
N LEU A 558 7.03 -29.75 28.44
CA LEU A 558 5.99 -29.41 29.40
C LEU A 558 4.72 -28.93 28.70
N ALA A 559 4.83 -28.30 27.53
CA ALA A 559 3.68 -27.85 26.76
C ALA A 559 2.93 -29.00 26.09
N GLY A 560 3.51 -30.21 26.09
CA GLY A 560 2.92 -31.37 25.44
C GLY A 560 3.08 -31.33 23.92
N VAL A 561 4.17 -30.76 23.38
CA VAL A 561 4.41 -30.65 21.93
C VAL A 561 4.22 -31.98 21.17
N LYS A 562 4.57 -33.12 21.78
CA LYS A 562 4.39 -34.46 21.20
C LYS A 562 2.93 -34.89 21.06
N ASN A 563 2.07 -34.37 21.94
CA ASN A 563 0.65 -34.69 22.03
C ASN A 563 -0.22 -33.61 21.35
N ALA A 564 0.39 -32.52 20.87
CA ALA A 564 -0.29 -31.44 20.17
C ALA A 564 -0.82 -31.92 18.81
N GLN A 565 -2.02 -31.48 18.44
CA GLN A 565 -2.58 -31.74 17.10
C GLN A 565 -1.85 -30.92 16.03
N GLN A 566 -1.49 -29.69 16.41
CA GLN A 566 -0.84 -28.72 15.55
C GLN A 566 0.00 -27.77 16.38
N VAL A 567 1.19 -27.45 15.86
CA VAL A 567 2.08 -26.44 16.40
C VAL A 567 2.07 -25.27 15.43
N VAL A 568 1.86 -24.06 15.94
CA VAL A 568 1.87 -22.83 15.15
C VAL A 568 3.00 -21.95 15.68
N VAL A 569 3.98 -21.68 14.84
CA VAL A 569 5.07 -20.75 15.14
C VAL A 569 4.70 -19.40 14.53
N MET A 570 4.68 -18.36 15.35
CA MET A 570 4.39 -16.99 14.91
C MET A 570 5.59 -16.10 15.25
N SER A 571 6.16 -15.45 14.23
CA SER A 571 7.17 -14.40 14.41
C SER A 571 6.50 -13.03 14.51
N GLU A 572 6.97 -12.19 15.43
CA GLU A 572 6.52 -10.80 15.57
C GLU A 572 7.32 -9.83 14.69
N LYS A 573 8.49 -10.23 14.20
CA LYS A 573 9.34 -9.40 13.32
C LYS A 573 9.32 -9.97 11.91
N GLU A 574 8.79 -9.19 10.98
CA GLU A 574 9.02 -9.37 9.55
C GLU A 574 10.28 -8.57 9.14
N PRO A 575 11.00 -9.01 8.10
CA PRO A 575 12.41 -8.71 7.89
C PRO A 575 12.66 -7.21 7.75
N SER A 576 13.51 -6.67 8.61
CA SER A 576 14.22 -5.42 8.31
C SER A 576 15.41 -5.77 7.42
N GLU A 577 15.61 -5.02 6.33
CA GLU A 577 16.54 -5.24 5.20
C GLU A 577 17.99 -5.61 5.55
N ASN A 578 18.41 -5.49 6.81
CA ASN A 578 19.77 -5.82 7.23
C ASN A 578 20.01 -7.32 7.51
N PHE A 579 18.97 -8.17 7.51
CA PHE A 579 19.09 -9.56 7.97
C PHE A 579 18.16 -10.56 7.25
N GLU A 580 18.00 -10.49 5.93
CA GLU A 580 17.17 -11.44 5.16
C GLU A 580 17.56 -12.92 5.36
N ARG A 581 18.79 -13.22 5.78
CA ARG A 581 19.23 -14.59 6.12
C ARG A 581 19.07 -14.98 7.60
N SER A 582 18.74 -14.04 8.49
CA SER A 582 18.61 -14.34 9.92
C SER A 582 17.31 -13.89 10.57
N SER A 583 16.38 -13.26 9.85
CA SER A 583 15.08 -12.83 10.38
C SER A 583 14.17 -14.02 10.74
N ASP A 584 14.17 -15.06 9.90
CA ASP A 584 13.42 -16.31 10.14
C ASP A 584 14.23 -17.35 10.92
N SER A 585 15.50 -17.05 11.27
CA SER A 585 16.35 -17.96 12.05
C SER A 585 15.77 -18.40 13.42
N PRO A 586 14.84 -17.67 14.06
CA PRO A 586 14.15 -18.17 15.25
C PRO A 586 12.95 -19.09 14.95
N ALA A 587 12.43 -19.05 13.72
CA ALA A 587 11.23 -19.79 13.28
C ALA A 587 11.57 -21.03 12.43
N MET A 588 12.68 -21.01 11.68
CA MET A 588 13.38 -22.18 11.16
C MET A 588 14.15 -22.89 12.28
#